data_AF-A0A1Q9NBN9-F1
#
_entry.id   AF-A0A1Q9NBN9-F1
#
_cell.length_a   1.000
_cell.length_b   1.000
_cell.length_c   1.000
_cell.angle_alpha   90.00
_cell.angle_beta   90.00
_cell.angle_gamma   90.00
#
_symmetry.space_group_name_H-M   'P 1'
#
loop_
_entity.id
_entity.type
_entity.pdbx_description
1 polymer ?
#
loop_
_entity_poly.entity_id
_entity_poly.type
_entity_poly.pdbx_seq_one_letter_code
_entity_poly.pdbx_strand_id
1 'polypeptide(L)'
;MVDNEEIEEIKETKEKSTRKGKKSKRSKDKLRCTQCAYKINPVETPPNKTWQMISPLPDKMGRVTITIMGSFTCPKCGKSLRLAMQKIKSDSDASVVSRKQGLVTTIQELKKKTSLEEIAGKVGLSDKAVSKATSLLIKKGEIKGAIEDGYFVPEN
;
A
#
# COMPACT_ATOMS: atom_id res chain seq x y z
N MET A 1 -27.55 48.43 0.43
CA MET A 1 -28.65 47.65 -0.17
C MET A 1 -28.10 47.24 -1.54
N VAL A 2 -27.21 46.25 -1.59
CA VAL A 2 -27.40 44.79 -1.66
C VAL A 2 -28.37 44.37 -2.77
N ASP A 3 -27.86 44.37 -3.99
CA ASP A 3 -28.41 43.70 -5.17
C ASP A 3 -27.34 42.65 -5.54
N ASN A 4 -27.29 41.43 -5.01
CA ASN A 4 -28.22 40.30 -4.97
C ASN A 4 -28.54 39.61 -6.31
N GLU A 5 -27.72 39.83 -7.35
CA GLU A 5 -27.81 39.10 -8.63
C GLU A 5 -26.50 38.39 -9.09
N GLU A 6 -25.35 38.58 -8.42
CA GLU A 6 -24.09 37.89 -8.81
C GLU A 6 -23.68 36.70 -7.92
N ILE A 7 -24.55 36.25 -7.00
CA ILE A 7 -24.21 35.16 -6.05
C ILE A 7 -24.84 33.80 -6.45
N GLU A 8 -25.60 33.73 -7.55
CA GLU A 8 -26.27 32.48 -7.95
C GLU A 8 -25.51 31.60 -8.96
N GLU A 9 -24.52 32.11 -9.71
CA GLU A 9 -23.81 31.28 -10.71
C GLU A 9 -22.65 30.41 -10.17
N ILE A 10 -22.24 30.57 -8.91
CA ILE A 10 -21.17 29.74 -8.31
C ILE A 10 -21.74 28.51 -7.57
N LYS A 11 -23.06 28.42 -7.43
CA LYS A 11 -23.71 27.33 -6.67
C LYS A 11 -23.97 26.06 -7.49
N GLU A 12 -23.91 26.12 -8.83
CA GLU A 12 -24.26 24.97 -9.68
C GLU A 12 -23.12 23.98 -10.01
N THR A 13 -21.87 24.26 -9.61
CA THR A 13 -20.75 23.32 -9.87
C THR A 13 -20.42 22.39 -8.71
N LYS A 14 -21.09 22.51 -7.55
CA LYS A 14 -20.76 21.74 -6.34
C LYS A 14 -21.51 20.43 -6.13
N GLU A 15 -22.47 20.07 -6.98
CA GLU A 15 -23.41 18.99 -6.65
C GLU A 15 -23.41 17.76 -7.58
N LYS A 16 -22.29 17.39 -8.21
CA LYS A 16 -22.19 16.10 -8.93
C LYS A 16 -20.83 15.43 -8.80
N SER A 17 -20.38 15.12 -7.57
CA SER A 17 -19.31 14.12 -7.38
C SER A 17 -19.27 13.53 -5.98
N THR A 18 -20.35 12.87 -5.55
CA THR A 18 -20.25 11.87 -4.48
C THR A 18 -20.54 10.49 -5.05
N ARG A 19 -19.65 10.00 -5.91
CA ARG A 19 -19.56 8.56 -6.19
C ARG A 19 -19.15 7.89 -4.89
N LYS A 20 -20.15 7.38 -4.14
CA LYS A 20 -19.96 6.47 -3.00
C LYS A 20 -18.98 5.38 -3.43
N GLY A 21 -17.72 5.54 -3.05
CA GLY A 21 -16.69 4.54 -3.28
C GLY A 21 -17.11 3.27 -2.56
N LYS A 22 -17.49 2.25 -3.34
CA LYS A 22 -17.70 0.89 -2.85
C LYS A 22 -16.39 0.47 -2.20
N LYS A 23 -16.31 0.56 -0.87
CA LYS A 23 -15.17 0.08 -0.07
C LYS A 23 -15.03 -1.40 -0.41
N SER A 24 -14.12 -1.73 -1.33
CA SER A 24 -13.77 -3.12 -1.56
C SER A 24 -13.21 -3.62 -0.23
N LYS A 25 -13.96 -4.50 0.41
CA LYS A 25 -13.51 -5.24 1.58
C LYS A 25 -12.37 -6.13 1.08
N ARG A 26 -11.16 -5.57 1.00
CA ARG A 26 -9.92 -6.32 0.75
C ARG A 26 -9.86 -7.35 1.86
N SER A 27 -10.25 -8.58 1.55
CA SER A 27 -10.17 -9.69 2.48
C SER A 27 -8.70 -9.87 2.85
N LYS A 28 -8.32 -9.38 4.03
CA LYS A 28 -7.02 -9.65 4.66
C LYS A 28 -6.90 -11.13 5.05
N ASP A 29 -7.99 -11.88 5.03
CA ASP A 29 -8.03 -13.29 5.41
C ASP A 29 -7.79 -14.23 4.21
N LYS A 30 -6.65 -14.11 3.50
CA LYS A 30 -6.37 -14.99 2.34
C LYS A 30 -5.79 -16.35 2.73
N LEU A 31 -5.36 -16.51 3.97
CA LEU A 31 -4.68 -17.73 4.44
C LEU A 31 -5.53 -18.38 5.53
N ARG A 32 -6.44 -19.25 5.11
CA ARG A 32 -7.29 -20.03 6.01
C ARG A 32 -7.08 -21.52 5.78
N CYS A 33 -7.03 -22.28 6.86
CA CYS A 33 -7.02 -23.73 6.79
C CYS A 33 -8.36 -24.24 6.24
N THR A 34 -8.33 -25.07 5.21
CA THR A 34 -9.53 -25.66 4.60
C THR A 34 -10.23 -26.66 5.51
N GLN A 35 -9.57 -27.10 6.59
CA GLN A 35 -10.03 -28.19 7.44
C GLN A 35 -10.58 -27.71 8.78
N CYS A 36 -9.93 -26.73 9.41
CA CYS A 36 -10.37 -26.18 10.71
C CYS A 36 -10.70 -24.68 10.67
N ALA A 37 -10.69 -24.08 9.48
CA ALA A 37 -10.92 -22.65 9.23
C ALA A 37 -9.97 -21.69 9.97
N TYR A 38 -8.90 -22.20 10.60
CA TYR A 38 -7.92 -21.38 11.31
C TYR A 38 -7.23 -20.38 10.37
N LYS A 39 -7.09 -19.14 10.82
CA LYS A 39 -6.40 -18.08 10.06
C LYS A 39 -4.90 -18.21 10.29
N ILE A 40 -4.16 -18.42 9.22
CA ILE A 40 -2.71 -18.58 9.26
C ILE A 40 -2.07 -17.21 9.05
N ASN A 41 -1.25 -16.78 10.00
CA ASN A 41 -0.42 -15.59 9.89
C ASN A 41 0.98 -16.01 9.41
N PRO A 42 1.46 -15.55 8.23
CA PRO A 42 2.78 -15.92 7.71
C PRO A 42 3.96 -15.52 8.59
N VAL A 43 3.77 -14.53 9.46
CA VAL A 43 4.81 -14.04 10.38
C VAL A 43 5.00 -15.03 11.55
N GLU A 44 3.90 -15.58 12.06
CA GLU A 44 3.92 -16.52 13.19
C GLU A 44 4.19 -17.96 12.72
N THR A 45 3.67 -18.32 11.55
CA THR A 45 3.86 -19.64 10.95
C THR A 45 4.48 -19.47 9.57
N PRO A 46 5.82 -19.48 9.47
CA PRO A 46 6.49 -19.34 8.18
C PRO A 46 6.16 -20.53 7.26
N PRO A 47 6.14 -20.33 5.94
CA PRO A 47 5.92 -21.42 4.99
C PRO A 47 7.09 -22.40 5.01
N ASN A 48 6.79 -23.70 4.96
CA ASN A 48 7.80 -24.75 4.84
C ASN A 48 8.52 -24.70 3.47
N LYS A 49 7.79 -24.31 2.42
CA LYS A 49 8.30 -24.20 1.04
C LYS A 49 7.51 -23.13 0.31
N THR A 50 8.21 -22.35 -0.50
CA THR A 50 7.60 -21.35 -1.39
C THR A 50 7.97 -21.62 -2.83
N TRP A 51 7.05 -21.35 -3.74
CA TRP A 51 7.31 -21.39 -5.18
C TRP A 51 6.49 -20.32 -5.90
N GLN A 52 6.92 -19.99 -7.11
CA GLN A 52 6.23 -19.02 -7.96
C GLN A 52 5.43 -19.73 -9.04
N MET A 53 4.22 -19.23 -9.28
CA MET A 53 3.36 -19.62 -10.39
C MET A 53 3.15 -18.40 -11.28
N ILE A 54 3.59 -18.49 -12.53
CA ILE A 54 3.52 -17.39 -13.50
C ILE A 54 2.35 -17.68 -14.44
N SER A 55 1.44 -16.73 -14.60
CA SER A 55 0.36 -16.83 -15.59
C SER A 55 0.96 -16.83 -17.00
N PRO A 56 0.68 -17.85 -17.84
CA PRO A 56 1.25 -17.92 -19.19
C PRO A 56 0.67 -16.87 -20.12
N LEU A 57 -0.56 -16.41 -19.85
CA LEU A 57 -1.23 -15.37 -20.62
C LEU A 57 -1.24 -14.04 -19.86
N PRO A 58 -0.97 -12.92 -20.54
CA PRO A 58 -1.10 -11.59 -19.96
C PRO A 58 -2.58 -11.21 -19.78
N ASP A 59 -2.86 -10.41 -18.75
CA ASP A 59 -4.19 -9.80 -18.51
C ASP A 59 -4.52 -8.79 -19.63
N LYS A 60 -5.75 -8.26 -19.68
CA LYS A 60 -6.22 -7.29 -20.70
C LYS A 60 -5.34 -6.03 -20.85
N MET A 61 -4.54 -5.73 -19.83
CA MET A 61 -3.57 -4.61 -19.82
C MET A 61 -2.14 -5.05 -20.14
N GLY A 62 -1.92 -6.24 -20.71
CA GLY A 62 -0.58 -6.76 -21.03
C GLY A 62 0.23 -7.24 -19.83
N ARG A 63 -0.39 -7.39 -18.65
CA ARG A 63 0.32 -7.64 -17.39
C ARG A 63 0.40 -9.12 -17.07
N VAL A 64 1.62 -9.61 -16.82
CA VAL A 64 1.83 -10.96 -16.29
C VAL A 64 1.56 -10.97 -14.78
N THR A 65 0.84 -11.98 -14.31
CA THR A 65 0.60 -12.19 -12.86
C THR A 65 1.54 -13.28 -12.35
N ILE A 66 2.36 -12.92 -11.37
CA ILE A 66 3.20 -13.84 -10.61
C ILE A 66 2.52 -14.10 -9.26
N THR A 67 2.15 -15.35 -9.01
CA THR A 67 1.57 -15.77 -7.73
C THR A 67 2.63 -16.50 -6.91
N ILE A 68 2.97 -15.94 -5.75
CA ILE A 68 3.82 -16.61 -4.76
C ILE A 68 2.93 -17.53 -3.94
N MET A 69 3.20 -18.83 -4.07
CA MET A 69 2.54 -19.90 -3.34
C MET A 69 3.42 -20.34 -2.16
N GLY A 70 2.78 -20.77 -1.07
CA GLY A 70 3.46 -21.31 0.10
C GLY A 70 2.78 -22.58 0.61
N SER A 71 3.58 -23.54 1.07
CA SER A 71 3.08 -24.67 1.85
C SER A 71 3.19 -24.37 3.34
N PHE A 72 2.10 -24.55 4.07
CA PHE A 72 2.03 -24.28 5.51
C PHE A 72 1.54 -25.52 6.24
N THR A 73 2.04 -25.72 7.45
CA THR A 73 1.46 -26.67 8.40
C THR A 73 0.52 -25.91 9.31
N CYS A 74 -0.75 -26.30 9.39
CA CYS A 74 -1.71 -25.60 10.25
C CYS A 74 -1.38 -25.83 11.73
N PRO A 75 -1.19 -24.78 12.56
CA PRO A 75 -0.85 -24.94 13.98
C PRO A 75 -2.01 -25.52 14.80
N LYS A 76 -3.26 -25.38 14.33
CA LYS A 76 -4.45 -25.88 15.04
C LYS A 76 -4.75 -27.37 14.78
N CYS A 77 -4.53 -27.86 13.57
CA CYS A 77 -4.91 -29.23 13.20
C CYS A 77 -3.79 -30.07 12.56
N GLY A 78 -2.57 -29.54 12.45
CA GLY A 78 -1.40 -30.25 11.92
C GLY A 78 -1.40 -30.54 10.41
N LYS A 79 -2.49 -30.21 9.69
CA LYS A 79 -2.59 -30.52 8.25
C LYS A 79 -1.75 -29.60 7.38
N SER A 80 -1.09 -30.19 6.38
CA SER A 80 -0.34 -29.48 5.35
C SER A 80 -1.27 -28.88 4.30
N LEU A 81 -1.06 -27.61 3.99
CA LEU A 81 -1.89 -26.81 3.10
C LEU A 81 -1.02 -26.08 2.09
N ARG A 82 -1.55 -25.87 0.88
CA ARG A 82 -0.91 -25.05 -0.16
C ARG A 82 -1.79 -23.84 -0.40
N LEU A 83 -1.27 -22.64 -0.13
CA LEU A 83 -2.04 -21.40 -0.18
C LEU A 83 -1.28 -20.32 -0.95
N ALA A 84 -2.02 -19.44 -1.63
CA ALA A 84 -1.45 -18.28 -2.31
C ALA A 84 -1.15 -17.19 -1.29
N MET A 85 0.14 -16.85 -1.13
CA MET A 85 0.59 -15.81 -0.20
C MET A 85 0.43 -14.43 -0.82
N GLN A 86 0.91 -14.26 -2.05
CA GLN A 86 0.94 -12.96 -2.72
C GLN A 86 0.67 -13.11 -4.22
N LYS A 87 -0.02 -12.14 -4.79
CA LYS A 87 -0.21 -12.00 -6.24
C LYS A 87 0.41 -10.67 -6.65
N ILE A 88 1.43 -10.73 -7.48
CA ILE A 88 2.18 -9.59 -8.01
C ILE A 88 1.79 -9.46 -9.48
N LYS A 89 1.44 -8.26 -9.92
CA LYS A 89 1.24 -7.98 -11.35
C LYS A 89 2.48 -7.26 -11.86
N SER A 90 2.93 -7.57 -13.07
CA SER A 90 4.18 -7.03 -13.63
C SER A 90 4.24 -5.50 -13.74
N ASP A 91 3.09 -4.82 -13.66
CA ASP A 91 2.94 -3.35 -13.75
C ASP A 91 2.81 -2.68 -12.37
N SER A 92 2.51 -3.44 -11.31
CA SER A 92 2.76 -2.92 -9.98
C SER A 92 4.26 -2.94 -9.80
N ASP A 93 4.90 -1.76 -9.71
CA ASP A 93 6.33 -1.58 -9.44
C ASP A 93 6.84 -2.75 -8.61
N ALA A 94 7.78 -3.51 -9.18
CA ALA A 94 8.20 -4.84 -8.74
C ALA A 94 8.97 -4.83 -7.39
N SER A 95 8.62 -3.95 -6.46
CA SER A 95 9.12 -3.94 -5.10
C SER A 95 8.34 -4.97 -4.28
N VAL A 96 9.06 -6.00 -3.82
CA VAL A 96 8.59 -6.98 -2.82
C VAL A 96 8.16 -6.28 -1.52
N VAL A 97 8.69 -5.08 -1.29
CA VAL A 97 8.43 -4.19 -0.17
C VAL A 97 7.24 -3.29 -0.48
N SER A 98 6.28 -3.14 0.45
CA SER A 98 5.14 -2.24 0.22
C SER A 98 5.63 -0.80 -0.01
N ARG A 99 4.99 -0.02 -0.90
CA ARG A 99 5.36 1.40 -1.15
C ARG A 99 5.53 2.22 0.14
N LYS A 100 4.73 1.89 1.15
CA LYS A 100 4.82 2.49 2.50
C LYS A 100 6.13 2.14 3.20
N GLN A 101 6.51 0.86 3.19
CA GLN A 101 7.78 0.42 3.75
C GLN A 101 8.95 0.99 2.95
N GLY A 102 8.88 1.05 1.61
CA GLY A 102 9.91 1.70 0.79
C GLY A 102 10.11 3.17 1.15
N LEU A 103 9.04 3.92 1.41
CA LEU A 103 9.11 5.28 1.93
C LEU A 103 9.75 5.33 3.33
N VAL A 104 9.35 4.45 4.24
CA VAL A 104 9.91 4.42 5.60
C VAL A 104 11.40 4.08 5.57
N THR A 105 11.81 3.08 4.79
CA THR A 105 13.21 2.67 4.65
C THR A 105 14.06 3.78 4.06
N THR A 106 13.60 4.41 2.96
CA THR A 106 14.32 5.54 2.36
C THR A 106 14.43 6.72 3.32
N ILE A 107 13.37 7.05 4.06
CA ILE A 107 13.41 8.13 5.05
C ILE A 107 14.32 7.80 6.25
N GLN A 108 14.37 6.54 6.70
CA GLN A 108 15.25 6.10 7.79
C GLN A 108 16.73 6.00 7.40
N GLU A 109 17.01 5.58 6.17
CA GLU A 109 18.37 5.55 5.61
C GLU A 109 18.92 6.97 5.44
N LEU A 110 18.06 7.90 5.06
CA LEU A 110 18.39 9.31 4.89
C LEU A 110 18.32 10.02 6.26
N LYS A 111 19.29 9.72 7.14
CA LYS A 111 19.48 10.35 8.47
C LYS A 111 19.84 11.86 8.43
N LYS A 112 19.53 12.55 7.34
CA LYS A 112 19.84 13.98 7.12
C LYS A 112 18.58 14.69 6.65
N LYS A 113 18.54 16.02 6.82
CA LYS A 113 17.52 16.87 6.20
C LYS A 113 17.50 16.58 4.69
N THR A 114 16.40 16.04 4.21
CA THR A 114 16.28 15.62 2.81
C THR A 114 15.11 16.35 2.17
N SER A 115 15.31 16.82 0.93
CA SER A 115 14.24 17.45 0.17
C SER A 115 13.17 16.42 -0.19
N LEU A 116 11.91 16.87 -0.23
CA LEU A 116 10.80 16.03 -0.69
C LEU A 116 11.01 15.55 -2.14
N GLU A 117 11.72 16.33 -2.95
CA GLU A 117 12.05 16.03 -4.35
C GLU A 117 13.01 14.84 -4.49
N GLU A 118 14.03 14.75 -3.63
CA GLU A 118 14.95 13.60 -3.63
C GLU A 118 14.27 12.31 -3.18
N ILE A 119 13.34 12.41 -2.22
CA ILE A 119 12.52 11.28 -1.77
C ILE A 119 11.53 10.87 -2.87
N ALA A 120 10.91 11.85 -3.53
CA ALA A 120 10.02 11.65 -4.66
C ALA A 120 10.73 10.94 -5.83
N GLY A 121 11.93 11.38 -6.19
CA GLY A 121 12.74 10.79 -7.24
C GLY A 121 13.14 9.34 -6.96
N LYS A 122 13.52 9.02 -5.71
CA LYS A 122 13.90 7.64 -5.31
C LYS A 122 12.72 6.67 -5.26
N VAL A 123 11.54 7.15 -4.87
CA VAL A 123 10.35 6.30 -4.69
C VAL A 123 9.43 6.34 -5.93
N GLY A 124 9.71 7.19 -6.91
CA GLY A 124 8.90 7.34 -8.12
C GLY A 124 7.49 7.88 -7.82
N LEU A 125 7.36 8.74 -6.81
CA LEU A 125 6.08 9.34 -6.38
C LEU A 125 6.08 10.84 -6.63
N SER A 126 4.92 11.42 -6.92
CA SER A 126 4.77 12.88 -7.00
C SER A 126 4.98 13.54 -5.64
N ASP A 127 5.54 14.75 -5.60
CA ASP A 127 5.84 15.51 -4.36
C ASP A 127 4.64 15.64 -3.43
N LYS A 128 3.45 15.89 -4.01
CA LYS A 128 2.17 15.97 -3.28
C LYS A 128 1.78 14.64 -2.61
N ALA A 129 2.13 13.52 -3.23
CA ALA A 129 1.88 12.20 -2.66
C ALA A 129 2.86 11.89 -1.53
N VAL A 130 4.13 12.29 -1.67
CA VAL A 130 5.15 12.14 -0.64
C VAL A 130 4.79 12.99 0.58
N SER A 131 4.48 14.28 0.43
CA SER A 131 4.12 15.14 1.58
C SER A 131 2.91 14.62 2.35
N LYS A 132 1.88 14.16 1.64
CA LYS A 132 0.70 13.54 2.24
C LYS A 132 1.02 12.20 2.90
N ALA A 133 1.87 11.38 2.30
CA ALA A 133 2.28 10.11 2.88
C ALA A 133 3.13 10.31 4.13
N THR A 134 4.13 11.19 4.08
CA THR A 134 5.04 11.49 5.19
C THR A 134 4.29 12.10 6.37
N SER A 135 3.39 13.06 6.15
CA SER A 135 2.54 13.61 7.22
C SER A 135 1.64 12.55 7.88
N LEU A 136 1.13 11.58 7.10
CA LEU A 136 0.37 10.45 7.65
C LEU A 136 1.25 9.47 8.42
N LEU A 137 2.52 9.31 8.06
CA LEU A 137 3.48 8.44 8.75
C LEU A 137 3.95 9.05 10.08
N ILE A 138 4.19 10.37 10.11
CA ILE A 138 4.49 11.13 11.33
C ILE A 138 3.31 11.03 12.32
N LYS A 139 2.08 11.28 11.85
CA LYS A 139 0.86 11.15 12.68
C LYS A 139 0.66 9.74 13.27
N LYS A 140 1.21 8.70 12.64
CA LYS A 140 1.14 7.31 13.11
C LYS A 140 2.32 6.92 14.00
N GLY A 141 3.31 7.79 14.17
CA GLY A 141 4.53 7.51 14.94
C GLY A 141 5.47 6.51 14.29
N GLU A 142 5.32 6.23 12.99
CA GLU A 142 6.20 5.31 12.26
C GLU A 142 7.54 5.95 11.86
N ILE A 143 7.56 7.29 11.82
CA ILE A 143 8.73 8.12 11.52
C ILE A 143 8.74 9.27 12.52
N LYS A 144 9.89 9.53 13.16
CA LYS A 144 10.11 10.69 14.04
C LYS A 144 10.68 11.84 13.21
N GLY A 145 9.98 12.96 13.17
CA GLY A 145 10.39 14.13 12.40
C GLY A 145 9.24 15.04 12.03
N ALA A 146 9.60 16.21 11.53
CA ALA A 146 8.68 17.23 11.06
C ALA A 146 8.92 17.52 9.57
N ILE A 147 7.88 18.03 8.91
CA ILE A 147 7.99 18.58 7.56
C ILE A 147 8.05 20.10 7.73
N GLU A 148 9.18 20.71 7.38
CA GLU A 148 9.38 22.16 7.38
C GLU A 148 9.75 22.61 5.97
N ASP A 149 9.02 23.57 5.42
CA ASP A 149 9.32 24.26 4.15
C ASP A 149 9.81 23.38 2.98
N GLY A 150 9.19 22.21 2.82
CA GLY A 150 9.52 21.28 1.72
C GLY A 150 10.62 20.26 2.02
N TYR A 151 11.11 20.24 3.26
CA TYR A 151 12.12 19.30 3.75
C TYR A 151 11.57 18.40 4.84
N PHE A 152 12.01 17.15 4.85
CA PHE A 152 11.81 16.27 5.98
C PHE A 152 12.99 16.40 6.95
N VAL A 153 12.71 16.80 8.19
CA VAL A 153 13.69 16.92 9.27
C VAL A 153 13.45 15.79 10.26
N PRO A 154 14.35 14.78 10.37
CA PRO A 154 14.22 13.74 11.38
C PRO A 154 14.44 14.33 12.78
N GLU A 155 13.56 13.99 13.71
CA GLU A 155 13.72 14.30 15.13
C GLU A 155 14.50 13.13 15.76
N ASN A 156 15.70 13.42 16.26
CA ASN A 156 16.66 12.41 16.71
C ASN A 156 16.23 11.74 18.02
#